data_AF-W4L1I3-F1
#
_entry.id   AF-W4L1I3-F1
#
_cell.length_a   1.000
_cell.length_b   1.000
_cell.length_c   1.000
_cell.angle_alpha   90.00
_cell.angle_beta   90.00
_cell.angle_gamma   90.00
#
_symmetry.space_group_name_H-M   'P 1'
#
loop_
_entity.id
_entity.type
_entity.pdbx_description
1 polymer ?
#
loop_
_entity_poly.entity_id
_entity_poly.type
_entity_poly.pdbx_seq_one_letter_code
_entity_poly.pdbx_strand_id
1 'polypeptide(L)'
;MTTTQTFVDHLREARDATHSKNHPYIDKWAKGELTRKQMGYYTVMHYHFVTEYLKWLAYIWAHCPVDEVRLNILENLSEEEDVRDRHMDM
;
A
#
# COMPACT_ATOMS: atom_id res chain seq x y z
N MET A 1 5.90 23.33 27.76
CA MET A 1 7.00 22.99 26.84
C MET A 1 6.37 22.43 25.59
N THR A 2 6.51 23.10 24.45
CA THR A 2 5.93 22.65 23.19
C THR A 2 6.85 21.58 22.62
N THR A 3 6.40 20.33 22.56
CA THR A 3 7.15 19.25 21.91
C THR A 3 7.30 19.61 20.44
N THR A 4 8.53 19.82 19.97
CA THR A 4 8.78 20.06 18.55
C THR A 4 8.51 18.77 17.80
N GLN A 5 7.53 18.79 16.89
CA GLN A 5 7.19 17.63 16.07
C GLN A 5 8.27 17.37 15.05
N THR A 6 8.56 16.09 14.81
CA THR A 6 9.53 15.68 13.78
C THR A 6 8.87 15.67 12.41
N PHE A 7 9.66 15.65 11.34
CA PHE A 7 9.15 15.44 9.99
C PHE A 7 8.32 14.15 9.86
N VAL A 8 8.76 13.07 10.54
CA VAL A 8 8.04 11.79 10.54
C VAL A 8 6.68 11.92 11.20
N ASP A 9 6.55 12.74 12.24
CA ASP A 9 5.26 12.99 12.90
C ASP A 9 4.31 13.72 11.95
N HIS A 10 4.77 14.75 11.23
CA HIS A 10 3.95 15.42 10.23
C HIS A 10 3.53 14.48 9.09
N LEU A 11 4.40 13.56 8.65
CA LEU A 11 4.05 12.56 7.65
C LEU A 11 2.92 11.63 8.14
N ARG A 12 3.00 11.20 9.41
CA ARG A 12 1.97 10.35 10.04
C ARG A 12 0.65 11.10 10.17
N GLU A 13 0.68 12.36 10.58
CA GLU A 13 -0.51 13.22 10.68
C GLU A 13 -1.18 13.42 9.32
N ALA A 14 -0.39 13.69 8.28
CA ALA A 14 -0.91 13.85 6.92
C ALA A 14 -1.59 12.57 6.41
N ARG A 15 -0.99 11.40 6.66
CA ARG A 15 -1.61 10.10 6.38
C ARG A 15 -2.91 9.93 7.17
N ASP A 16 -2.88 10.15 8.48
CA ASP A 16 -4.01 9.84 9.37
C ASP A 16 -5.23 10.74 9.11
N ALA A 17 -5.00 11.99 8.69
CA ALA A 17 -6.07 12.91 8.31
C ALA A 17 -6.94 12.39 7.14
N THR A 18 -6.38 11.53 6.27
CA THR A 18 -7.06 11.05 5.05
C THR A 18 -6.97 9.53 4.85
N HIS A 19 -6.62 8.79 5.90
CA HIS A 19 -6.31 7.38 5.79
C HIS A 19 -7.53 6.58 5.29
N SER A 20 -7.30 5.72 4.29
CA SER A 20 -8.30 4.83 3.70
C SER A 20 -9.09 3.98 4.71
N LYS A 21 -8.52 3.65 5.88
CA LYS A 21 -9.20 2.91 6.96
C LYS A 21 -10.45 3.62 7.49
N ASN A 22 -10.49 4.95 7.35
CA ASN A 22 -11.62 5.79 7.78
C ASN A 22 -12.67 5.95 6.67
N HIS A 23 -12.45 5.38 5.49
CA HIS A 23 -13.40 5.47 4.38
C HIS A 23 -14.67 4.65 4.70
N PRO A 24 -15.89 5.16 4.41
CA PRO A 24 -17.14 4.45 4.74
C PRO A 24 -17.25 3.02 4.19
N TYR A 25 -16.57 2.75 3.08
CA TYR A 25 -16.47 1.39 2.53
C TYR A 25 -15.77 0.42 3.49
N ILE A 26 -14.66 0.82 4.13
CA ILE A 26 -13.89 -0.04 5.04
C ILE A 26 -14.66 -0.28 6.34
N ASP A 27 -15.37 0.73 6.86
CA ASP A 27 -16.25 0.56 8.02
C ASP A 27 -17.37 -0.47 7.73
N LYS A 28 -18.03 -0.34 6.58
CA LYS A 28 -19.07 -1.29 6.13
C LYS A 28 -18.52 -2.69 5.89
N TRP A 29 -17.31 -2.80 5.34
CA TRP A 29 -16.61 -4.08 5.21
C TRP A 29 -16.44 -4.74 6.57
N ALA A 30 -15.88 -4.01 7.54
CA ALA A 30 -15.58 -4.54 8.87
C ALA A 30 -16.84 -5.03 9.60
N LYS A 31 -18.00 -4.43 9.33
CA LYS A 31 -19.30 -4.81 9.88
C LYS A 31 -20.03 -5.89 9.08
N GLY A 32 -19.50 -6.33 7.94
CA GLY A 32 -20.17 -7.29 7.06
C GLY A 32 -21.40 -6.72 6.34
N GLU A 33 -21.49 -5.40 6.16
CA GLU A 33 -22.64 -4.71 5.56
C GLU A 33 -22.57 -4.57 4.04
N LEU A 34 -21.51 -5.09 3.41
CA LEU A 34 -21.31 -5.01 1.97
C LEU A 34 -21.96 -6.18 1.24
N THR A 35 -22.68 -5.87 0.17
CA THR A 35 -23.17 -6.90 -0.75
C THR A 35 -22.03 -7.52 -1.54
N ARG A 36 -22.23 -8.76 -2.04
CA ARG A 36 -21.28 -9.42 -2.95
C ARG A 36 -20.93 -8.55 -4.16
N LYS A 37 -21.89 -7.78 -4.70
CA LYS A 37 -21.65 -6.88 -5.84
C LYS A 37 -20.69 -5.72 -5.47
N GLN A 38 -20.86 -5.12 -4.29
CA GLN A 38 -19.98 -4.05 -3.80
C GLN A 38 -18.57 -4.58 -3.51
N MET A 39 -18.46 -5.79 -2.97
CA MET A 39 -17.16 -6.47 -2.79
C MET A 39 -16.49 -6.72 -4.15
N GLY A 40 -17.23 -7.24 -5.13
CA GLY A 40 -16.71 -7.50 -6.47
C GLY A 40 -16.17 -6.25 -7.17
N TYR A 41 -16.84 -5.09 -7.03
CA TYR A 41 -16.30 -3.83 -7.58
C TYR A 41 -14.98 -3.42 -6.93
N TYR A 42 -14.85 -3.58 -5.62
CA TYR A 42 -13.58 -3.32 -4.95
C TYR A 42 -12.49 -4.25 -5.45
N THR A 43 -12.76 -5.55 -5.61
CA THR A 43 -11.78 -6.50 -6.14
C THR A 43 -11.28 -6.09 -7.53
N VAL A 44 -12.15 -5.63 -8.43
CA VAL A 44 -11.75 -5.14 -9.76
C VAL A 44 -10.87 -3.89 -9.67
N MET A 45 -11.24 -2.92 -8.81
CA MET A 45 -10.40 -1.73 -8.60
C MET A 45 -9.05 -2.08 -7.96
N HIS A 46 -9.06 -3.00 -7.00
CA HIS A 46 -7.86 -3.44 -6.30
C HIS A 46 -6.90 -4.17 -7.25
N TYR A 47 -7.43 -5.01 -8.15
CA TYR A 47 -6.65 -5.66 -9.21
C TYR A 47 -5.84 -4.62 -10.00
N HIS A 48 -6.47 -3.54 -10.48
CA HIS A 48 -5.75 -2.49 -11.20
C HIS A 48 -4.64 -1.81 -10.38
N PHE A 49 -4.81 -1.68 -9.06
CA PHE A 49 -3.78 -1.14 -8.19
C PHE A 49 -2.60 -2.11 -8.05
N VAL A 50 -2.85 -3.37 -7.68
CA VAL A 50 -1.79 -4.35 -7.42
C VAL A 50 -0.99 -4.69 -8.68
N THR A 51 -1.64 -4.71 -9.85
CA THR A 51 -0.94 -4.97 -11.13
C THR A 51 0.05 -3.88 -11.52
N GLU A 52 -0.13 -2.65 -11.05
CA GLU A 52 0.75 -1.51 -11.35
C GLU A 52 1.78 -1.24 -10.25
N TYR A 53 1.51 -1.68 -9.02
CA TYR A 53 2.33 -1.43 -7.84
C TYR A 53 3.81 -1.79 -8.04
N LEU A 54 4.07 -2.98 -8.59
CA LEU A 54 5.44 -3.46 -8.84
C LEU A 54 6.20 -2.60 -9.84
N LYS A 55 5.51 -2.04 -10.84
CA LYS A 55 6.14 -1.14 -11.81
C LYS A 55 6.57 0.15 -11.14
N TRP A 56 5.81 0.65 -10.17
CA TRP A 56 6.17 1.83 -9.39
C TRP A 56 7.37 1.55 -8.49
N LEU A 57 7.39 0.41 -7.77
CA LEU A 57 8.55 0.02 -6.97
C LEU A 57 9.82 -0.14 -7.82
N ALA A 58 9.72 -0.80 -8.97
CA ALA A 58 10.85 -0.97 -9.89
C ALA A 58 11.37 0.39 -10.42
N TYR A 59 10.47 1.34 -10.71
CA TYR A 59 10.85 2.69 -11.10
C TYR A 59 11.63 3.40 -9.99
N ILE A 60 11.14 3.35 -8.74
CA ILE A 60 11.82 3.96 -7.59
C ILE A 60 13.19 3.30 -7.37
N TRP A 61 13.27 1.97 -7.43
CA TRP A 61 14.50 1.21 -7.31
C TRP A 61 15.54 1.62 -8.36
N ALA A 62 15.13 1.76 -9.62
CA ALA A 62 16.02 2.09 -10.73
C ALA A 62 16.62 3.51 -10.64
N HIS A 63 15.94 4.43 -9.94
CA HIS A 63 16.34 5.83 -9.81
C HIS A 63 16.86 6.19 -8.41
N CYS A 64 16.89 5.24 -7.47
CA CYS A 64 17.36 5.50 -6.12
C CYS A 64 18.90 5.57 -6.11
N PRO A 65 19.53 6.67 -5.67
CA PRO A 65 20.98 6.80 -5.65
C PRO A 65 21.64 6.16 -4.40
N VAL A 66 20.84 5.62 -3.48
CA VAL A 66 21.30 5.08 -2.19
C VAL A 66 21.22 3.56 -2.21
N ASP A 67 22.37 2.89 -2.26
CA ASP A 67 22.44 1.43 -2.43
C ASP A 67 21.73 0.66 -1.33
N GLU A 68 21.86 1.08 -0.07
CA GLU A 68 21.16 0.46 1.06
C GLU A 68 19.63 0.53 0.88
N VAL A 69 19.10 1.65 0.39
CA VAL A 69 17.66 1.80 0.14
C VAL A 69 17.22 0.96 -1.05
N ARG A 70 18.06 0.84 -2.09
CA ARG A 70 17.78 -0.07 -3.22
C ARG A 70 17.65 -1.52 -2.79
N LEU A 71 18.47 -1.98 -1.84
CA LEU A 71 18.37 -3.35 -1.32
C LEU A 71 17.04 -3.59 -0.60
N ASN A 72 16.60 -2.65 0.23
CA ASN A 72 15.28 -2.73 0.89
C ASN A 72 14.12 -2.76 -0.13
N ILE A 73 14.19 -1.95 -1.20
CA ILE A 73 13.15 -1.97 -2.25
C ILE A 73 13.19 -3.30 -3.03
N LEU A 74 14.38 -3.85 -3.26
CA LEU A 74 14.54 -5.13 -3.95
C LEU A 74 14.02 -6.31 -3.12
N GLU A 75 14.18 -6.26 -1.80
CA GLU A 75 13.57 -7.23 -0.87
C GLU A 75 12.05 -7.22 -1.01
N ASN A 76 11.41 -6.04 -0.92
CA ASN A 76 9.96 -5.91 -1.14
C ASN A 76 9.54 -6.45 -2.51
N LEU A 77 10.25 -6.10 -3.59
CA LEU A 77 9.95 -6.62 -4.93
C LEU A 77 10.06 -8.15 -5.01
N SER A 78 11.00 -8.74 -4.27
CA SER A 78 11.22 -10.19 -4.25
C SER A 78 10.14 -10.93 -3.48
N GLU A 79 9.63 -10.35 -2.40
CA GLU A 79 8.50 -10.90 -1.64
C GLU A 79 7.21 -10.90 -2.48
N GLU A 80 6.91 -9.77 -3.14
CA GLU A 80 5.68 -9.65 -3.92
C GLU A 80 5.62 -10.60 -5.14
N GLU A 81 6.79 -10.96 -5.70
CA GLU A 81 6.95 -11.85 -6.86
C GLU A 81 7.62 -13.19 -6.51
N ASP A 82 7.56 -13.64 -5.24
CA ASP A 82 8.11 -14.94 -4.84
C ASP A 82 7.46 -16.05 -5.67
N VAL A 83 8.25 -16.77 -6.46
CA VAL A 83 7.80 -17.86 -7.33
C VAL A 83 7.03 -18.98 -6.60
N ARG A 84 7.16 -19.08 -5.28
CA ARG A 84 6.44 -20.05 -4.44
C ARG A 84 5.13 -19.51 -3.89
N ASP A 85 5.00 -18.19 -3.76
CA ASP A 85 3.90 -17.53 -3.08
C ASP A 85 3.67 -16.10 -3.62
N ARG A 86 3.44 -15.98 -4.92
CA ARG A 86 3.27 -14.68 -5.58
C ARG A 86 2.01 -14.02 -5.05
N HIS A 87 2.11 -12.77 -4.59
CA HIS A 87 0.97 -12.03 -4.03
C HIS A 87 -0.19 -11.87 -5.03
N MET A 88 0.13 -11.83 -6.33
CA MET A 88 -0.88 -11.76 -7.40
C MET A 88 -1.70 -13.05 -7.58
N ASP A 89 -1.21 -14.18 -7.07
CA ASP A 89 -1.83 -15.50 -7.24
C ASP A 89 -2.65 -15.93 -6.00
N MET A 90 -2.70 -15.08 -4.96
CA MET A 90 -3.45 -15.28 -3.71
C MET A 90 -4.95 -14.97 -3.79
#